data_AF-A0AAU4SJ12-F1
#
_entry.id   AF-A0AAU4SJ12-F1
#
_cell.length_a   1.000
_cell.length_b   1.000
_cell.length_c   1.000
_cell.angle_alpha   90.00
_cell.angle_beta   90.00
_cell.angle_gamma   90.00
#
_symmetry.space_group_name_H-M   'P 1'
#
loop_
_entity.id
_entity.type
_entity.pdbx_description
1 polymer ?
#
loop_
_entity_poly.entity_id
_entity_poly.type
_entity_poly.pdbx_seq_one_letter_code
_entity_poly.pdbx_strand_id
1 'polypeptide(L)'
;MSDLRLPSTDHTSRPWRIHEIAGDFRLEDLWTLPTPGGPDDLHHLVQQMANGKGGPDGGNLVGRFLFAVRWKLGALLGWDKPDSGVGGRVASLRDRLPDDLREGARGPDLSAAPFTSLFQTHNEWAAEYANNTMHGVLHIGWVPDGNGGYRGQMAVLVKPNGRFGSLYMLAIKPFRYLGVYPALMRSIGREWRENTARRTAN
;
A
#
# COMPACT_ATOMS: atom_id res chain seq x y z
N MET A 1 -2.48 16.42 12.53
CA MET A 1 -1.88 15.56 11.47
C MET A 1 -1.07 14.40 12.04
N SER A 2 -0.61 14.48 13.30
CA SER A 2 -0.04 13.37 14.08
C SER A 2 -1.00 12.20 14.31
N ASP A 3 -2.32 12.42 14.28
CA ASP A 3 -3.33 11.37 14.56
C ASP A 3 -3.45 10.27 13.51
N LEU A 4 -2.86 10.43 12.32
CA LEU A 4 -3.01 9.44 11.26
C LEU A 4 -1.92 8.37 11.26
N ARG A 5 -0.80 8.59 11.94
CA ARG A 5 0.27 7.59 12.00
C ARG A 5 0.08 6.73 13.24
N LEU A 6 0.16 5.42 13.05
CA LEU A 6 -0.04 4.46 14.13
C LEU A 6 1.32 3.90 14.62
N PRO A 7 1.39 3.46 15.89
CA PRO A 7 2.54 2.71 16.38
C PRO A 7 2.62 1.35 15.66
N SER A 8 3.83 0.82 15.48
CA SER A 8 4.05 -0.46 14.80
C SER A 8 3.30 -1.63 15.47
N THR A 9 3.09 -1.54 16.78
CA THR A 9 2.37 -2.55 17.58
C THR A 9 0.94 -2.77 17.10
N ASP A 10 0.29 -1.77 16.51
CA ASP A 10 -1.08 -1.90 15.98
C ASP A 10 -1.14 -2.81 14.73
N HIS A 11 0.00 -3.00 14.07
CA HIS A 11 0.16 -3.97 12.98
C HIS A 11 0.68 -5.31 13.49
N THR A 12 1.74 -5.31 14.31
CA THR A 12 2.45 -6.53 14.70
C THR A 12 1.72 -7.36 15.76
N SER A 13 0.84 -6.77 16.56
CA SER A 13 0.02 -7.51 17.54
C SER A 13 -1.18 -8.23 16.91
N ARG A 14 -1.53 -7.88 15.67
CA ARG A 14 -2.66 -8.46 14.96
C ARG A 14 -2.24 -9.72 14.19
N PRO A 15 -3.11 -10.73 14.12
CA PRO A 15 -2.82 -12.01 13.47
C PRO A 15 -2.99 -11.92 11.94
N TRP A 16 -2.30 -10.96 11.30
CA TRP A 16 -2.35 -10.80 9.85
C TRP A 16 -1.63 -11.96 9.14
N ARG A 17 -2.25 -12.52 8.10
CA ARG A 17 -1.64 -13.59 7.29
C ARG A 17 -0.43 -13.09 6.51
N ILE A 18 -0.34 -11.78 6.25
CA ILE A 18 0.85 -11.21 5.59
C ILE A 18 2.15 -11.49 6.38
N HIS A 19 2.07 -11.69 7.71
CA HIS A 19 3.23 -12.01 8.54
C HIS A 19 3.85 -13.37 8.19
N GLU A 20 3.05 -14.33 7.73
CA GLU A 20 3.53 -15.65 7.27
C GLU A 20 4.29 -15.56 5.94
N ILE A 21 3.97 -14.56 5.11
CA ILE A 21 4.44 -14.42 3.73
C ILE A 21 5.66 -13.47 3.66
N ALA A 22 5.60 -12.39 4.42
CA ALA A 22 6.54 -11.28 4.41
C ALA A 22 7.24 -11.09 5.77
N GLY A 23 7.40 -12.14 6.57
CA GLY A 23 8.07 -12.09 7.88
C GLY A 23 9.53 -11.60 7.83
N ASP A 24 10.16 -11.64 6.66
CA ASP A 24 11.50 -11.09 6.40
C ASP A 24 11.50 -9.61 5.96
N PHE A 25 10.32 -8.97 5.89
CA PHE A 25 10.17 -7.56 5.54
C PHE A 25 10.09 -6.69 6.79
N ARG A 26 10.61 -5.47 6.69
CA ARG A 26 10.53 -4.48 7.76
C ARG A 26 9.27 -3.66 7.60
N LEU A 27 8.48 -3.52 8.67
CA LEU A 27 7.41 -2.54 8.70
C LEU A 27 8.01 -1.14 8.72
N GLU A 28 7.92 -0.45 7.58
CA GLU A 28 8.40 0.91 7.43
C GLU A 28 7.41 1.91 8.02
N ASP A 29 6.12 1.72 7.71
CA ASP A 29 5.06 2.66 8.04
C ASP A 29 3.75 1.97 8.37
N LEU A 30 2.99 2.60 9.27
CA LEU A 30 1.59 2.27 9.51
C LEU A 30 0.77 3.56 9.62
N TRP A 31 -0.31 3.63 8.84
CA TRP A 31 -1.20 4.78 8.77
C TRP A 31 -2.65 4.35 8.90
N THR A 32 -3.45 5.09 9.66
CA THR A 32 -4.91 4.96 9.60
C THR A 32 -5.44 5.62 8.33
N LEU A 33 -6.37 4.93 7.67
CA LEU A 33 -7.07 5.44 6.51
C LEU A 33 -8.41 6.06 6.95
N PRO A 34 -8.70 7.32 6.61
CA PRO A 34 -9.98 7.99 6.93
C PRO A 34 -11.12 7.42 6.08
N THR A 35 -11.48 6.17 6.37
CA THR A 35 -12.34 5.28 5.58
C THR A 35 -13.39 4.62 6.49
N PRO A 36 -14.24 5.39 7.19
CA PRO A 36 -15.24 4.82 8.07
C PRO A 36 -16.22 3.95 7.28
N GLY A 37 -16.50 2.75 7.77
CA GLY A 37 -17.41 1.78 7.15
C GLY A 37 -17.84 0.68 8.11
N GLY A 38 -18.58 -0.28 7.58
CA GLY A 38 -19.01 -1.49 8.28
C GLY A 38 -17.96 -2.62 8.28
N PRO A 39 -18.21 -3.72 9.00
CA PRO A 39 -17.30 -4.87 9.10
C PRO A 39 -16.91 -5.49 7.76
N ASP A 40 -17.81 -5.45 6.76
CA ASP A 40 -17.62 -6.13 5.47
C ASP A 40 -17.18 -5.19 4.32
N ASP A 41 -16.86 -3.93 4.62
CA ASP A 41 -16.62 -2.88 3.62
C ASP A 41 -15.21 -2.86 3.02
N LEU A 42 -14.30 -3.76 3.45
CA LEU A 42 -12.92 -3.80 2.93
C LEU A 42 -12.89 -3.86 1.40
N HIS A 43 -13.77 -4.67 0.80
CA HIS A 43 -13.78 -4.84 -0.66
C HIS A 43 -13.99 -3.51 -1.39
N HIS A 44 -14.76 -2.58 -0.82
CA HIS A 44 -14.96 -1.26 -1.41
C HIS A 44 -13.68 -0.45 -1.39
N LEU A 45 -12.89 -0.55 -0.32
CA LEU A 45 -11.61 0.12 -0.22
C LEU A 45 -10.61 -0.48 -1.20
N VAL A 46 -10.57 -1.81 -1.33
CA VAL A 46 -9.71 -2.49 -2.32
C VAL A 46 -10.06 -2.04 -3.74
N GLN A 47 -11.35 -2.00 -4.10
CA GLN A 47 -11.77 -1.52 -5.41
C GLN A 47 -11.43 -0.04 -5.62
N GLN A 48 -11.57 0.80 -4.59
CA GLN A 48 -11.12 2.19 -4.67
C GLN A 48 -9.61 2.29 -4.86
N MET A 49 -8.80 1.50 -4.15
CA MET A 49 -7.34 1.55 -4.28
C MET A 49 -6.87 1.04 -5.65
N ALA A 50 -7.57 0.05 -6.20
CA ALA A 50 -7.24 -0.55 -7.50
C ALA A 50 -7.68 0.31 -8.69
N ASN A 51 -8.88 0.89 -8.62
CA ASN A 51 -9.48 1.70 -9.69
C ASN A 51 -9.34 3.21 -9.45
N GLY A 52 -8.78 3.60 -8.31
CA GLY A 52 -8.66 4.99 -7.92
C GLY A 52 -7.85 5.74 -8.95
N LYS A 53 -8.25 6.98 -9.20
CA LYS A 53 -7.54 7.89 -10.12
C LYS A 53 -6.22 8.41 -9.52
N GLY A 54 -5.50 7.57 -8.79
CA GLY A 54 -4.31 7.87 -8.01
C GLY A 54 -3.01 7.72 -8.79
N GLY A 55 -2.92 8.38 -9.94
CA GLY A 55 -1.74 8.50 -10.81
C GLY A 55 -1.70 9.91 -11.42
N PRO A 56 -0.66 10.29 -12.19
CA PRO A 56 -0.20 11.68 -12.42
C PRO A 56 -1.21 12.75 -12.89
N ASP A 57 -2.42 12.35 -13.27
CA ASP A 57 -3.48 13.24 -13.78
C ASP A 57 -4.62 13.52 -12.79
N GLY A 58 -4.52 13.04 -11.54
CA GLY A 58 -5.57 13.15 -10.52
C GLY A 58 -5.17 13.89 -9.23
N GLY A 59 -5.01 15.22 -9.29
CA GLY A 59 -5.42 16.09 -8.19
C GLY A 59 -4.56 16.22 -6.91
N ASN A 60 -3.23 16.41 -7.00
CA ASN A 60 -2.49 17.24 -6.03
C ASN A 60 -1.09 17.61 -6.58
N LEU A 61 -0.66 18.87 -6.44
CA LEU A 61 0.69 19.34 -6.82
C LEU A 61 1.80 18.48 -6.18
N VAL A 62 1.54 17.96 -4.99
CA VAL A 62 2.44 17.09 -4.23
C VAL A 62 2.58 15.71 -4.88
N GLY A 63 1.49 15.11 -5.39
CA GLY A 63 1.53 13.81 -6.07
C GLY A 63 2.30 13.87 -7.40
N ARG A 64 2.12 14.96 -8.16
CA ARG A 64 2.90 15.24 -9.38
C ARG A 64 4.38 15.48 -9.08
N PHE A 65 4.70 16.23 -8.01
CA PHE A 65 6.08 16.45 -7.58
C PHE A 65 6.78 15.15 -7.18
N LEU A 66 6.11 14.27 -6.45
CA LEU A 66 6.69 13.00 -5.99
C LEU A 66 6.81 11.97 -7.11
N PHE A 67 5.83 11.93 -8.02
CA PHE A 67 5.97 11.18 -9.26
C PHE A 67 7.13 11.72 -10.10
N ALA A 68 7.27 13.04 -10.24
CA ALA A 68 8.38 13.67 -10.94
C ALA A 68 9.73 13.42 -10.27
N VAL A 69 9.82 13.43 -8.93
CA VAL A 69 11.03 13.07 -8.19
C VAL A 69 11.35 11.59 -8.37
N ARG A 70 10.35 10.69 -8.31
CA ARG A 70 10.53 9.26 -8.61
C ARG A 70 10.99 9.03 -10.05
N TRP A 71 10.40 9.72 -11.01
CA TRP A 71 10.75 9.63 -12.43
C TRP A 71 12.16 10.20 -12.68
N LYS A 72 12.51 11.34 -12.07
CA LYS A 72 13.82 11.98 -12.19
C LYS A 72 14.92 11.19 -11.48
N LEU A 73 14.62 10.56 -10.34
CA LEU A 73 15.51 9.61 -9.66
C LEU A 73 15.63 8.29 -10.44
N GLY A 74 14.55 7.83 -11.09
CA GLY A 74 14.55 6.65 -11.94
C GLY A 74 15.31 6.81 -13.25
N ALA A 75 15.23 8.00 -13.85
CA ALA A 75 16.01 8.39 -15.02
C ALA A 75 17.51 8.55 -14.70
N LEU A 76 17.86 9.01 -13.49
CA LEU A 76 19.26 9.16 -13.07
C LEU A 76 19.93 7.81 -12.69
N LEU A 77 19.13 6.80 -12.29
CA LEU A 77 19.62 5.54 -11.69
C LEU A 77 19.33 4.29 -12.55
N GLY A 78 18.85 4.46 -13.79
CA GLY A 78 18.69 3.36 -14.76
C GLY A 78 17.55 2.39 -14.43
N TRP A 79 16.45 2.88 -13.87
CA TRP A 79 15.32 2.06 -13.38
C TRP A 79 14.31 1.62 -14.45
N ASP A 80 14.48 2.05 -15.70
CA ASP A 80 13.60 1.72 -16.84
C ASP A 80 14.05 0.44 -17.58
N LYS A 81 14.47 -0.59 -16.84
CA LYS A 81 14.79 -1.90 -17.43
C LYS A 81 13.73 -2.95 -17.03
N PRO A 82 13.05 -3.58 -18.00
CA PRO A 82 11.95 -4.52 -17.75
C PRO A 82 12.33 -5.71 -16.85
N ASP A 83 13.61 -6.08 -16.77
CA ASP A 83 14.09 -7.27 -16.02
C ASP A 83 14.32 -7.05 -14.52
N SER A 84 13.92 -5.91 -13.97
CA SER A 84 14.11 -5.58 -12.54
C SER A 84 12.89 -5.77 -11.64
N GLY A 85 11.75 -6.18 -12.24
CA GLY A 85 10.48 -6.35 -11.55
C GLY A 85 10.27 -7.71 -10.86
N VAL A 86 9.11 -7.85 -10.21
CA VAL A 86 8.59 -9.11 -9.65
C VAL A 86 8.48 -10.16 -10.76
N GLY A 87 8.95 -11.37 -10.51
CA GLY A 87 8.98 -12.46 -11.50
C GLY A 87 10.18 -12.42 -12.46
N GLY A 88 11.02 -11.37 -12.39
CA GLY A 88 12.32 -11.29 -13.05
C GLY A 88 13.46 -11.55 -12.07
N ARG A 89 13.99 -10.49 -11.46
CA ARG A 89 15.11 -10.56 -10.50
C ARG A 89 14.68 -11.04 -9.10
N VAL A 90 13.43 -10.78 -8.71
CA VAL A 90 12.92 -11.11 -7.37
C VAL A 90 11.74 -12.06 -7.52
N ALA A 91 11.82 -13.20 -6.83
CA ALA A 91 10.72 -14.17 -6.76
C ALA A 91 9.48 -13.50 -6.15
N SER A 92 8.32 -13.76 -6.74
CA SER A 92 7.06 -13.22 -6.29
C SER A 92 6.73 -13.74 -4.90
N LEU A 93 6.15 -12.89 -4.04
CA LEU A 93 5.59 -13.36 -2.77
C LEU A 93 4.38 -14.28 -2.98
N ARG A 94 3.80 -14.30 -4.19
CA ARG A 94 2.74 -15.24 -4.55
C ARG A 94 3.18 -16.70 -4.44
N ASP A 95 4.47 -16.97 -4.68
CA ASP A 95 5.03 -18.32 -4.56
C ASP A 95 5.09 -18.80 -3.10
N ARG A 96 5.09 -17.86 -2.15
CA ARG A 96 5.12 -18.14 -0.70
C ARG A 96 3.74 -18.27 -0.07
N LEU A 97 2.65 -18.08 -0.83
CA LEU A 97 1.31 -18.12 -0.27
C LEU A 97 0.98 -19.54 0.25
N PRO A 98 0.39 -19.66 1.44
CA PRO A 98 -0.35 -20.84 1.83
C PRO A 98 -1.46 -21.17 0.81
N ASP A 99 -1.83 -22.45 0.70
CA ASP A 99 -2.77 -22.94 -0.32
C ASP A 99 -4.14 -22.25 -0.22
N ASP A 100 -4.63 -22.02 1.00
CA ASP A 100 -5.91 -21.32 1.25
C ASP A 100 -5.92 -19.89 0.68
N LEU A 101 -4.79 -19.17 0.74
CA LEU A 101 -4.67 -17.84 0.17
C LEU A 101 -4.40 -17.86 -1.34
N ARG A 102 -3.72 -18.90 -1.84
CA ARG A 102 -3.45 -19.06 -3.28
C ARG A 102 -4.73 -19.37 -4.06
N GLU A 103 -5.58 -20.22 -3.49
CA GLU A 103 -6.88 -20.62 -4.05
C GLU A 103 -7.98 -19.58 -3.79
N GLY A 104 -7.80 -18.73 -2.78
CA GLY A 104 -8.73 -17.66 -2.42
C GLY A 104 -8.73 -16.45 -3.37
N ALA A 105 -9.49 -15.43 -2.97
CA ALA A 105 -9.56 -14.18 -3.71
C ALA A 105 -8.19 -13.49 -3.72
N ARG A 106 -7.74 -13.07 -4.91
CA ARG A 106 -6.50 -12.31 -5.07
C ARG A 106 -6.68 -10.81 -4.79
N GLY A 107 -7.86 -10.29 -5.14
CA GLY A 107 -8.09 -8.85 -5.30
C GLY A 107 -7.55 -8.31 -6.64
N PRO A 108 -8.05 -7.16 -7.11
CA PRO A 108 -7.59 -6.50 -8.33
C PRO A 108 -6.18 -5.92 -8.19
N ASP A 109 -5.45 -5.82 -9.29
CA ASP A 109 -4.17 -5.09 -9.35
C ASP A 109 -4.39 -3.58 -9.31
N LEU A 110 -3.37 -2.82 -8.87
CA LEU A 110 -3.47 -1.37 -8.86
C LEU A 110 -3.25 -0.84 -10.28
N SER A 111 -4.26 -0.17 -10.85
CA SER A 111 -4.12 0.42 -12.18
C SER A 111 -3.17 1.62 -12.20
N ALA A 112 -3.10 2.36 -11.08
CA ALA A 112 -2.35 3.61 -11.00
C ALA A 112 -0.90 3.43 -10.49
N ALA A 113 -0.52 2.23 -10.07
CA ALA A 113 0.82 1.92 -9.58
C ALA A 113 1.19 0.47 -9.92
N PRO A 114 2.47 0.14 -10.14
CA PRO A 114 2.91 -1.21 -10.54
C PRO A 114 2.85 -2.26 -9.40
N PHE A 115 1.84 -2.18 -8.54
CA PHE A 115 1.60 -3.15 -7.49
C PHE A 115 0.75 -4.31 -8.02
N THR A 116 1.22 -5.51 -7.76
CA THR A 116 0.60 -6.77 -8.12
C THR A 116 -0.04 -7.39 -6.88
N SER A 117 -1.35 -7.61 -6.88
CA SER A 117 -2.08 -8.18 -5.75
C SER A 117 -1.63 -9.60 -5.45
N LEU A 118 -1.49 -9.91 -4.17
CA LEU A 118 -1.11 -11.22 -3.64
C LEU A 118 -2.35 -12.02 -3.26
N PHE A 119 -3.13 -11.48 -2.32
CA PHE A 119 -4.34 -12.09 -1.79
C PHE A 119 -5.24 -11.01 -1.16
N GLN A 120 -6.51 -11.35 -1.03
CA GLN A 120 -7.54 -10.59 -0.32
C GLN A 120 -8.36 -11.57 0.53
N THR A 121 -8.47 -11.27 1.82
CA THR A 121 -9.39 -11.93 2.76
C THR A 121 -10.56 -10.99 3.09
N HIS A 122 -11.38 -11.37 4.07
CA HIS A 122 -12.45 -10.50 4.60
C HIS A 122 -11.90 -9.24 5.30
N ASN A 123 -10.71 -9.30 5.91
CA ASN A 123 -10.17 -8.23 6.76
C ASN A 123 -8.77 -7.75 6.37
N GLU A 124 -8.13 -8.32 5.34
CA GLU A 124 -6.88 -7.79 4.82
C GLU A 124 -6.72 -8.00 3.32
N TRP A 125 -5.94 -7.13 2.69
CA TRP A 125 -5.52 -7.23 1.30
C TRP A 125 -4.04 -6.85 1.20
N ALA A 126 -3.29 -7.59 0.41
CA ALA A 126 -1.88 -7.32 0.20
C ALA A 126 -1.53 -7.28 -1.29
N ALA A 127 -0.68 -6.33 -1.65
CA ALA A 127 -0.09 -6.23 -2.98
C ALA A 127 1.41 -6.01 -2.88
N GLU A 128 2.17 -6.59 -3.81
CA GLU A 128 3.62 -6.46 -3.85
C GLU A 128 4.10 -5.58 -5.00
N TYR A 129 5.28 -5.01 -4.82
CA TYR A 129 6.01 -4.28 -5.85
C TYR A 129 7.50 -4.49 -5.62
N ALA A 130 8.27 -4.72 -6.68
CA ALA A 130 9.72 -4.81 -6.58
C ALA A 130 10.39 -3.93 -7.63
N ASN A 131 11.56 -3.42 -7.26
CA ASN A 131 12.48 -2.74 -8.17
C ASN A 131 13.94 -3.03 -7.77
N ASN A 132 14.88 -2.33 -8.39
CA ASN A 132 16.30 -2.48 -8.09
C ASN A 132 16.69 -2.11 -6.64
N THR A 133 15.93 -1.26 -5.95
CA THR A 133 16.30 -0.78 -4.61
C THR A 133 15.62 -1.56 -3.48
N MET A 134 14.44 -2.13 -3.71
CA MET A 134 13.70 -2.86 -2.69
C MET A 134 12.57 -3.74 -3.26
N HIS A 135 12.12 -4.68 -2.44
CA HIS A 135 10.82 -5.35 -2.56
C HIS A 135 9.90 -4.77 -1.50
N GLY A 136 8.74 -4.26 -1.89
CA GLY A 136 7.75 -3.64 -1.03
C GLY A 136 6.42 -4.39 -1.06
N VAL A 137 5.72 -4.33 0.07
CA VAL A 137 4.36 -4.81 0.23
C VAL A 137 3.51 -3.65 0.72
N LEU A 138 2.43 -3.38 -0.01
CA LEU A 138 1.31 -2.58 0.46
C LEU A 138 0.32 -3.54 1.12
N HIS A 139 0.14 -3.40 2.43
CA HIS A 139 -0.82 -4.19 3.19
C HIS A 139 -1.92 -3.30 3.73
N ILE A 140 -3.16 -3.64 3.43
CA ILE A 140 -4.35 -2.97 3.95
C ILE A 140 -5.03 -3.91 4.94
N GLY A 141 -5.14 -3.49 6.19
CA GLY A 141 -5.96 -4.16 7.19
C GLY A 141 -7.28 -3.43 7.39
N TRP A 142 -8.36 -4.15 7.59
CA TRP A 142 -9.67 -3.63 7.98
C TRP A 142 -9.89 -3.91 9.46
N VAL A 143 -10.03 -2.85 10.25
CA VAL A 143 -9.96 -2.95 11.71
C VAL A 143 -11.11 -2.20 12.38
N PRO A 144 -11.60 -2.67 13.54
CA PRO A 144 -12.56 -1.91 14.34
C PRO A 144 -12.02 -0.53 14.67
N ASP A 145 -12.87 0.50 14.58
CA ASP A 145 -12.46 1.88 14.77
C ASP A 145 -12.56 2.37 16.23
N GLY A 146 -13.19 1.58 17.11
CA GLY A 146 -13.42 1.88 18.53
C GLY A 146 -14.78 2.52 18.82
N ASN A 147 -15.54 2.89 17.78
CA ASN A 147 -16.82 3.59 17.87
C ASN A 147 -17.98 2.77 17.27
N GLY A 148 -17.82 1.44 17.19
CA GLY A 148 -18.79 0.53 16.59
C GLY A 148 -18.69 0.43 15.06
N GLY A 149 -17.73 1.11 14.43
CA GLY A 149 -17.43 1.02 13.01
C GLY A 149 -16.12 0.31 12.72
N TYR A 150 -15.74 0.32 11.44
CA TYR A 150 -14.47 -0.17 10.93
C TYR A 150 -13.79 0.89 10.09
N ARG A 151 -12.47 0.74 9.93
CA ARG A 151 -11.64 1.57 9.05
C ARG A 151 -10.48 0.78 8.49
N GLY A 152 -9.93 1.28 7.39
CA GLY A 152 -8.67 0.79 6.85
C GLY A 152 -7.46 1.25 7.67
N GLN A 153 -6.44 0.42 7.71
CA GLN A 153 -5.07 0.80 8.05
C GLN A 153 -4.14 0.35 6.93
N MET A 154 -3.17 1.19 6.58
CA MET A 154 -2.20 0.93 5.52
C MET A 154 -0.83 0.74 6.14
N ALA A 155 -0.33 -0.49 6.04
CA ALA A 155 1.03 -0.86 6.35
C ALA A 155 1.88 -0.90 5.08
N VAL A 156 3.10 -0.38 5.18
CA VAL A 156 4.11 -0.50 4.12
C VAL A 156 5.25 -1.35 4.66
N LEU A 157 5.40 -2.56 4.13
CA LEU A 157 6.51 -3.43 4.48
C LEU A 157 7.56 -3.40 3.36
N VAL A 158 8.83 -3.38 3.73
CA VAL A 158 9.93 -3.27 2.76
C VAL A 158 11.08 -4.21 3.12
N LYS A 159 11.60 -4.89 2.12
CA LYS A 159 12.88 -5.60 2.13
C LYS A 159 13.85 -4.87 1.17
N PRO A 160 14.78 -4.05 1.71
CA PRO A 160 15.72 -3.32 0.86
C PRO A 160 16.77 -4.24 0.21
N ASN A 161 17.16 -3.92 -1.02
CA ASN A 161 18.22 -4.64 -1.73
C ASN A 161 19.59 -4.09 -1.32
N GLY A 162 20.28 -4.84 -0.44
CA GLY A 162 21.63 -4.51 0.01
C GLY A 162 21.77 -3.16 0.72
N ARG A 163 23.01 -2.69 0.84
CA ARG A 163 23.33 -1.44 1.57
C ARG A 163 22.83 -0.20 0.86
N PHE A 164 22.88 -0.17 -0.48
CA PHE A 164 22.39 0.95 -1.27
C PHE A 164 20.87 1.13 -1.14
N GLY A 165 20.10 0.04 -1.26
CA GLY A 165 18.66 0.07 -1.02
C GLY A 165 18.31 0.57 0.38
N SER A 166 19.08 0.15 1.39
CA SER A 166 18.89 0.60 2.77
C SER A 166 19.14 2.10 2.94
N LEU A 167 20.22 2.64 2.35
CA LEU A 167 20.51 4.08 2.38
C LEU A 167 19.45 4.89 1.62
N TYR A 168 18.99 4.37 0.48
CA TYR A 168 17.91 4.97 -0.30
C TYR A 168 16.63 5.11 0.53
N MET A 169 16.22 4.05 1.23
CA MET A 169 15.02 4.07 2.08
C MET A 169 15.12 5.11 3.20
N LEU A 170 16.30 5.28 3.80
CA LEU A 170 16.54 6.33 4.80
C LEU A 170 16.44 7.73 4.18
N ALA A 171 17.03 7.94 3.01
CA ALA A 171 17.05 9.25 2.34
C ALA A 171 15.65 9.74 1.95
N ILE A 172 14.74 8.84 1.54
CA ILE A 172 13.38 9.23 1.14
C ILE A 172 12.40 9.36 2.31
N LYS A 173 12.76 8.87 3.50
CA LYS A 173 11.88 8.83 4.69
C LYS A 173 11.28 10.20 5.07
N PRO A 174 12.02 11.32 5.08
CA PRO A 174 11.45 12.63 5.38
C PRO A 174 10.38 13.07 4.37
N PHE A 175 10.63 12.85 3.07
CA PHE A 175 9.69 13.20 1.99
C PHE A 175 8.40 12.38 2.09
N ARG A 176 8.54 11.08 2.40
CA ARG A 176 7.42 10.16 2.70
C ARG A 176 6.51 10.74 3.79
N TYR A 177 7.09 11.20 4.90
CA TYR A 177 6.33 11.66 6.05
C TYR A 177 5.78 13.07 5.97
N LEU A 178 6.54 14.00 5.38
CA LEU A 178 6.15 15.40 5.37
C LEU A 178 5.22 15.74 4.19
N GLY A 179 5.26 14.96 3.11
CA GLY A 179 4.49 15.25 1.89
C GLY A 179 3.64 14.08 1.42
N VAL A 180 4.27 12.94 1.10
CA VAL A 180 3.63 11.84 0.36
C VAL A 180 2.42 11.28 1.12
N TYR A 181 2.64 10.73 2.31
CA TYR A 181 1.58 10.02 3.03
C TYR A 181 0.46 10.95 3.46
N PRO A 182 0.70 12.14 4.04
CA PRO A 182 -0.41 13.02 4.41
C PRO A 182 -1.25 13.48 3.21
N ALA A 183 -0.67 13.64 2.02
CA ALA A 183 -1.42 13.93 0.81
C ALA A 183 -2.23 12.71 0.35
N LEU A 184 -1.61 11.52 0.36
CA LEU A 184 -2.26 10.26 0.01
C LEU A 184 -3.45 9.95 0.92
N MET A 185 -3.28 10.03 2.24
CA MET A 185 -4.36 9.78 3.22
C MET A 185 -5.55 10.72 3.00
N ARG A 186 -5.29 12.01 2.72
CA ARG A 186 -6.33 12.99 2.39
C ARG A 186 -7.05 12.66 1.09
N SER A 187 -6.32 12.18 0.08
CA SER A 187 -6.90 11.76 -1.20
C SER A 187 -7.81 10.55 -1.02
N ILE A 188 -7.31 9.49 -0.39
CA ILE A 188 -8.06 8.26 -0.09
C ILE A 188 -9.33 8.60 0.70
N GLY A 189 -9.25 9.44 1.73
CA GLY A 189 -10.42 9.83 2.51
C GLY A 189 -11.45 10.64 1.73
N ARG A 190 -11.01 11.49 0.80
CA ARG A 190 -11.92 12.28 -0.04
C ARG A 190 -12.68 11.37 -0.99
N GLU A 191 -11.94 10.53 -1.71
CA GLU A 191 -12.52 9.57 -2.65
C GLU A 191 -13.44 8.57 -1.94
N TRP A 192 -13.09 8.14 -0.71
CA TRP A 192 -13.95 7.30 0.11
C TRP A 192 -15.29 7.96 0.41
N ARG A 193 -15.29 9.23 0.85
CA ARG A 193 -16.54 9.96 1.11
C ARG A 193 -17.40 10.10 -0.14
N GLU A 194 -16.78 10.41 -1.29
CA GLU A 194 -17.48 10.51 -2.58
C GLU A 194 -18.08 9.16 -3.00
N ASN A 195 -17.33 8.06 -2.85
CA ASN A 195 -17.79 6.70 -3.13
C ASN A 195 -18.93 6.28 -2.19
N THR A 196 -18.84 6.59 -0.90
CA THR A 196 -19.90 6.29 0.07
C THR A 196 -21.16 7.06 -0.26
N ALA A 197 -21.07 8.37 -0.54
CA ALA A 197 -22.23 9.17 -0.93
C ALA A 197 -22.94 8.62 -2.18
N ARG A 198 -22.18 8.16 -3.18
CA ARG A 198 -22.73 7.50 -4.37
C ARG A 198 -23.40 6.17 -4.05
N ARG A 199 -22.83 5.36 -3.16
CA ARG A 199 -23.41 4.08 -2.74
C ARG A 199 -24.70 4.24 -1.96
N THR A 200 -24.84 5.30 -1.16
CA THR A 200 -26.04 5.56 -0.37
C THR A 200 -27.16 6.23 -1.16
N ALA A 201 -26.85 6.84 -2.30
CA ALA A 201 -27.82 7.52 -3.16
C ALA A 201 -28.46 6.60 -4.22
N ASN A 202 -27.87 5.42 -4.44
CA ASN A 202 -28.38 4.36 -5.32
C ASN A 202 -29.08 3.28 -4.51
#